data_AF-A0A219AIA9-F1
#
_entry.id   AF-A0A219AIA9-F1
#
_cell.length_a   1.000
_cell.length_b   1.000
_cell.length_c   1.000
_cell.angle_alpha   90.00
_cell.angle_beta   90.00
_cell.angle_gamma   90.00
#
_symmetry.space_group_name_H-M   'P 1'
#
loop_
_entity.id
_entity.type
_entity.pdbx_description
1 polymer ?
#
loop_
_entity_poly.entity_id
_entity_poly.type
_entity_poly.pdbx_seq_one_letter_code
_entity_poly.pdbx_strand_id
1 'polypeptide(L)'
;MSLSNDLKKFILAKGAKEVGFANLENMNINNVNGENLNFKVKSGISFFINLDPKVVSNLANGPTEEYLNNYNVLNEKLDFIAVDVGNYLKDLGYNAYAQTVSRTGLNIVYDDDCNNTIPYKTIATKAGLG
;
A
#
# COMPACT_ATOMS: atom_id res chain seq x y z
N MET A 1 -19.32 16.11 -1.34
CA MET A 1 -18.65 14.85 -0.96
C MET A 1 -17.24 15.18 -0.52
N SER A 2 -16.67 14.43 0.43
CA SER A 2 -15.27 14.62 0.84
C SER A 2 -14.35 13.76 -0.02
N LEU A 3 -13.13 14.25 -0.29
CA LEU A 3 -12.11 13.53 -1.05
C LEU A 3 -11.90 12.08 -0.56
N SER A 4 -11.89 11.86 0.75
CA SER A 4 -11.73 10.52 1.34
C SER A 4 -12.87 9.56 0.97
N ASN A 5 -14.10 10.06 0.86
CA ASN A 5 -15.24 9.23 0.46
C ASN A 5 -15.16 8.86 -1.03
N ASP A 6 -14.70 9.78 -1.87
CA ASP A 6 -14.56 9.54 -3.31
C ASP A 6 -13.41 8.56 -3.58
N LEU A 7 -12.27 8.73 -2.91
CA LEU A 7 -11.16 7.77 -2.92
C LEU A 7 -11.58 6.39 -2.43
N LYS A 8 -12.31 6.31 -1.31
CA LYS A 8 -12.80 5.03 -0.79
C LYS A 8 -13.67 4.32 -1.82
N LYS A 9 -14.62 5.02 -2.45
CA LYS A 9 -15.45 4.43 -3.51
C LYS A 9 -14.61 3.97 -4.72
N PHE A 10 -13.66 4.79 -5.16
CA PHE A 10 -12.78 4.48 -6.28
C PHE A 10 -11.95 3.21 -6.02
N ILE A 11 -11.35 3.08 -4.84
CA ILE A 11 -10.50 1.95 -4.46
C ILE A 11 -11.35 0.67 -4.28
N LEU A 12 -12.51 0.78 -3.62
CA LEU A 12 -13.43 -0.36 -3.47
C LEU A 12 -13.94 -0.86 -4.82
N ALA A 13 -14.25 0.05 -5.76
CA ALA A 13 -14.69 -0.32 -7.11
C ALA A 13 -13.61 -1.07 -7.91
N LYS A 14 -12.33 -0.89 -7.58
CA LYS A 14 -11.20 -1.63 -8.18
C LYS A 14 -10.93 -2.99 -7.50
N GLY A 15 -11.69 -3.34 -6.48
CA GLY A 15 -11.70 -4.67 -5.87
C GLY A 15 -10.93 -4.79 -4.56
N ALA A 16 -10.57 -3.68 -3.91
CA ALA A 16 -10.17 -3.71 -2.51
C ALA A 16 -11.35 -4.11 -1.61
N LYS A 17 -11.08 -4.82 -0.53
CA LYS A 17 -12.10 -5.19 0.47
C LYS A 17 -12.44 -4.02 1.39
N GLU A 18 -11.41 -3.31 1.84
CA GLU A 18 -11.54 -2.18 2.75
C GLU A 18 -10.40 -1.18 2.53
N VAL A 19 -10.64 0.06 2.97
CA VAL A 19 -9.73 1.19 2.81
C VAL A 19 -9.74 2.01 4.10
N GLY A 20 -8.56 2.39 4.56
CA GLY A 20 -8.34 3.23 5.72
C GLY A 20 -7.40 4.39 5.38
N PHE A 21 -7.53 5.46 6.16
CA PHE A 21 -6.76 6.69 5.99
C PHE A 21 -6.01 7.01 7.29
N ALA A 22 -4.71 7.25 7.19
CA ALA A 22 -3.84 7.51 8.32
C ALA A 22 -3.35 8.96 8.32
N ASN A 23 -3.30 9.59 9.50
CA ASN A 23 -2.56 10.83 9.69
C ASN A 23 -1.08 10.51 9.97
N LEU A 24 -0.17 11.04 9.15
CA LEU A 24 1.28 10.83 9.21
C LEU A 24 2.06 12.12 9.45
N GLU A 25 1.39 13.23 9.74
CA GLU A 25 2.01 14.56 9.83
C GLU A 25 3.19 14.62 10.83
N ASN A 26 3.10 13.84 11.90
CA ASN A 26 4.10 13.77 12.97
C ASN A 26 5.27 12.83 12.68
N MET A 27 5.27 12.11 11.54
CA MET A 27 6.33 11.16 11.20
C MET A 27 7.47 11.77 10.37
N ASN A 28 7.36 13.03 9.95
CA ASN A 28 8.38 13.75 9.18
C ASN A 28 8.92 12.99 7.94
N ILE A 29 8.03 12.23 7.30
CA ILE A 29 8.36 11.44 6.12
C ILE A 29 8.61 12.36 4.92
N ASN A 30 9.80 12.29 4.35
CA ASN A 30 10.18 12.94 3.09
C ASN A 30 11.04 12.04 2.18
N ASN A 31 11.40 10.85 2.67
CA ASN A 31 12.10 9.80 1.94
C ASN A 31 11.37 8.48 2.16
N VAL A 32 11.22 7.68 1.11
CA VAL A 32 10.66 6.32 1.21
C VAL A 32 11.49 5.38 0.34
N ASN A 33 12.01 4.31 0.94
CA ASN A 33 12.86 3.30 0.32
C ASN A 33 14.10 3.87 -0.39
N GLY A 34 14.68 4.94 0.16
CA GLY A 34 15.83 5.63 -0.43
C GLY A 34 15.46 6.70 -1.46
N GLU A 35 14.19 6.79 -1.88
CA GLU A 35 13.71 7.83 -2.80
C GLU A 35 13.36 9.11 -2.04
N ASN A 36 14.05 10.21 -2.32
CA ASN A 36 13.64 11.53 -1.84
C ASN A 36 12.38 11.97 -2.59
N LEU A 37 11.30 12.20 -1.84
CA LEU A 37 10.00 12.54 -2.41
C LEU A 37 9.90 14.00 -2.86
N ASN A 38 10.77 14.88 -2.38
CA ASN A 38 10.68 16.34 -2.54
C ASN A 38 9.40 16.97 -1.93
N PHE A 39 8.65 16.21 -1.14
CA PHE A 39 7.50 16.69 -0.38
C PHE A 39 7.39 15.92 0.94
N LYS A 40 6.75 16.56 1.94
CA LYS A 40 6.43 15.91 3.21
C LYS A 40 5.13 15.13 3.10
N VAL A 41 5.16 13.84 3.43
CA VAL A 41 3.95 12.99 3.48
C VAL A 41 3.18 13.31 4.76
N LYS A 42 1.93 13.74 4.59
CA LYS A 42 1.03 14.08 5.71
C LYS A 42 -0.05 13.03 5.96
N SER A 43 -0.34 12.21 4.96
CA SER A 43 -1.43 11.23 5.01
C SER A 43 -1.03 9.93 4.32
N GLY A 44 -1.52 8.82 4.86
CA GLY A 44 -1.36 7.49 4.28
C GLY A 44 -2.71 6.91 3.88
N ILE A 45 -2.71 6.12 2.81
CA ILE A 45 -3.87 5.34 2.38
C ILE A 45 -3.45 3.88 2.44
N SER A 46 -4.21 3.06 3.16
CA SER A 46 -4.01 1.61 3.21
C SER A 46 -5.28 0.91 2.76
N PHE A 47 -5.11 -0.20 2.06
CA PHE A 47 -6.18 -1.05 1.58
C PHE A 47 -5.66 -2.47 1.41
N PHE A 48 -6.57 -3.45 1.43
CA PHE A 48 -6.21 -4.86 1.26
C PHE A 48 -7.23 -5.60 0.42
N ILE A 49 -6.81 -6.75 -0.11
CA ILE A 49 -7.66 -7.75 -0.76
C ILE A 49 -7.54 -9.03 0.05
N ASN A 50 -8.65 -9.71 0.30
CA ASN A 50 -8.64 -10.99 1.00
C ASN A 50 -8.02 -12.06 0.11
N LEU A 51 -7.15 -12.89 0.69
CA LEU A 51 -6.76 -14.16 0.09
C LEU A 51 -7.96 -15.09 0.00
N ASP A 52 -7.96 -15.98 -1.00
CA ASP A 52 -8.96 -17.05 -1.09
C ASP A 52 -8.80 -18.00 0.11
N PRO A 53 -9.83 -18.18 0.96
CA PRO A 53 -9.77 -19.09 2.10
C PRO A 53 -9.37 -20.52 1.73
N LYS A 54 -9.72 -20.98 0.52
CA LYS A 54 -9.34 -22.32 0.04
C LYS A 54 -7.83 -22.44 -0.13
N VAL A 55 -7.22 -21.44 -0.75
CA VAL A 55 -5.77 -21.37 -0.96
C VAL A 55 -5.05 -21.31 0.39
N VAL A 56 -5.57 -20.53 1.33
CA VAL A 56 -5.01 -20.44 2.69
C VAL A 56 -5.13 -21.77 3.44
N SER A 57 -6.24 -22.50 3.27
CA SER A 57 -6.44 -23.79 3.96
C SER A 57 -5.40 -24.85 3.57
N ASN A 58 -4.82 -24.73 2.38
CA ASN A 58 -3.79 -25.64 1.87
C ASN A 58 -2.38 -25.34 2.42
N LEU A 59 -2.19 -24.24 3.17
CA LEU A 59 -0.89 -23.83 3.70
C LEU A 59 -0.44 -24.60 4.95
N ALA A 60 -1.28 -25.45 5.53
CA ALA A 60 -0.96 -26.19 6.76
C ALA A 60 0.32 -27.04 6.64
N ASN A 61 0.65 -27.49 5.42
CA ASN A 61 1.84 -28.29 5.13
C ASN A 61 3.00 -27.48 4.50
N GLY A 62 2.89 -26.15 4.47
CA GLY A 62 3.86 -25.24 3.88
C GLY A 62 3.35 -24.52 2.62
N PRO A 63 4.15 -23.61 2.05
CA PRO A 63 3.78 -22.87 0.84
C PRO A 63 3.54 -23.80 -0.34
N THR A 64 2.44 -23.58 -1.05
CA THR A 64 2.12 -24.28 -2.29
C THR A 64 2.37 -23.38 -3.49
N GLU A 65 2.57 -23.98 -4.68
CA GLU A 65 2.66 -23.23 -5.94
C GLU A 65 1.37 -22.44 -6.21
N GLU A 66 0.21 -23.03 -5.89
CA GLU A 66 -1.09 -22.36 -5.96
C GLU A 66 -1.13 -21.11 -5.08
N TYR A 67 -0.61 -21.19 -3.85
CA TYR A 67 -0.51 -20.03 -2.97
C TYR A 67 0.41 -18.95 -3.56
N LEU A 68 1.59 -19.33 -4.04
CA LEU A 68 2.54 -18.39 -4.61
C LEU A 68 1.95 -17.67 -5.83
N ASN A 69 1.27 -18.39 -6.72
CA ASN A 69 0.62 -17.81 -7.87
C ASN A 69 -0.49 -16.83 -7.48
N ASN A 70 -1.37 -17.22 -6.55
CA ASN A 70 -2.43 -16.33 -6.05
C ASN A 70 -1.86 -15.09 -5.35
N TYR A 71 -0.80 -15.26 -4.56
CA TYR A 71 -0.11 -14.17 -3.89
C TYR A 71 0.46 -13.15 -4.89
N ASN A 72 1.13 -13.64 -5.94
CA ASN A 72 1.68 -12.77 -6.99
C ASN A 72 0.59 -12.01 -7.75
N VAL A 73 -0.48 -12.71 -8.17
CA VAL A 73 -1.62 -12.08 -8.86
C VAL A 73 -2.28 -11.00 -8.00
N LEU A 74 -2.44 -11.26 -6.70
CA LEU A 74 -3.00 -10.27 -5.78
C LEU A 74 -2.09 -9.07 -5.57
N ASN A 75 -0.77 -9.28 -5.48
CA ASN A 75 0.20 -8.21 -5.38
C ASN A 75 0.22 -7.33 -6.63
N GLU A 76 0.19 -7.92 -7.82
CA GLU A 76 0.06 -7.15 -9.07
C GLU A 76 -1.21 -6.29 -9.06
N LYS A 77 -2.34 -6.86 -8.62
CA LYS A 77 -3.59 -6.12 -8.48
C LYS A 77 -3.50 -4.98 -7.47
N LEU A 78 -2.86 -5.20 -6.32
CA LEU A 78 -2.63 -4.15 -5.33
C LEU A 78 -1.75 -3.02 -5.88
N ASP A 79 -0.70 -3.37 -6.63
CA ASP A 79 0.19 -2.41 -7.30
C ASP A 79 -0.57 -1.56 -8.32
N PHE A 80 -1.41 -2.18 -9.15
CA PHE A 80 -2.26 -1.45 -10.09
C PHE A 80 -3.20 -0.46 -9.39
N ILE A 81 -3.85 -0.88 -8.29
CA ILE A 81 -4.70 0.01 -7.50
C ILE A 81 -3.88 1.15 -6.89
N ALA A 82 -2.70 0.87 -6.34
CA ALA A 82 -1.84 1.88 -5.73
C ALA A 82 -1.41 2.96 -6.75
N VAL A 83 -1.02 2.54 -7.96
CA VAL A 83 -0.65 3.45 -9.05
C VAL A 83 -1.84 4.29 -9.49
N ASP A 84 -3.01 3.68 -9.69
CA ASP A 84 -4.23 4.40 -10.08
C ASP A 84 -4.65 5.44 -9.05
N VAL A 85 -4.58 5.11 -7.76
CA VAL A 85 -4.84 6.06 -6.66
C VAL A 85 -3.83 7.20 -6.67
N GLY A 86 -2.55 6.88 -6.88
CA GLY A 86 -1.49 7.87 -7.00
C GLY A 86 -1.74 8.85 -8.16
N ASN A 87 -2.17 8.35 -9.31
CA ASN A 87 -2.51 9.17 -10.47
C ASN A 87 -3.76 10.02 -10.21
N TYR A 88 -4.82 9.43 -9.67
CA TYR A 88 -6.04 10.14 -9.29
C TYR A 88 -5.75 11.33 -8.37
N LEU A 89 -4.88 11.16 -7.38
CA LEU A 89 -4.46 12.23 -6.47
C LEU A 89 -3.65 13.32 -7.20
N LYS A 90 -2.75 12.93 -8.10
CA LYS A 90 -1.94 13.87 -8.89
C LYS A 90 -2.79 14.71 -9.85
N ASP A 91 -3.80 14.10 -10.46
CA ASP A 91 -4.76 14.80 -11.34
C ASP A 91 -5.58 15.85 -10.59
N LEU A 92 -5.75 15.67 -9.27
CA LEU A 92 -6.36 16.64 -8.36
C LEU A 92 -5.36 17.66 -7.79
N GLY A 93 -4.09 17.63 -8.20
CA GLY A 93 -3.05 18.55 -7.77
C GLY A 93 -2.32 18.17 -6.47
N TYR A 94 -2.49 16.95 -5.97
CA TYR A 94 -1.76 16.47 -4.80
C TYR A 94 -0.44 15.78 -5.17
N ASN A 95 0.54 15.87 -4.28
CA ASN A 95 1.71 14.99 -4.34
C ASN A 95 1.34 13.60 -3.80
N ALA A 96 1.67 12.55 -4.55
CA ALA A 96 1.37 11.17 -4.17
C ALA A 96 2.50 10.21 -4.52
N TYR A 97 2.77 9.27 -3.62
CA TYR A 97 3.71 8.18 -3.79
C TYR A 97 2.97 6.84 -3.67
N ALA A 98 2.97 6.07 -4.75
CA ALA A 98 2.39 4.73 -4.77
C ALA A 98 3.44 3.71 -4.28
N GLN A 99 3.16 3.02 -3.18
CA GLN A 99 4.11 2.09 -2.58
C GLN A 99 3.90 0.68 -3.13
N THR A 100 4.53 0.37 -4.27
CA THR A 100 4.40 -0.92 -4.96
C THR A 100 5.41 -1.96 -4.47
N VAL A 101 5.17 -3.25 -4.75
CA VAL A 101 6.09 -4.34 -4.38
C VAL A 101 7.49 -4.11 -4.94
N SER A 102 7.60 -3.61 -6.18
CA SER A 102 8.90 -3.29 -6.79
C SER A 102 9.68 -2.21 -6.03
N ARG A 103 9.00 -1.31 -5.32
CA ARG A 103 9.59 -0.24 -4.52
C ARG A 103 9.96 -0.69 -3.10
N THR A 104 9.22 -1.66 -2.55
CA THR A 104 9.39 -2.13 -1.15
C THR A 104 10.00 -3.52 -1.01
N GLY A 105 10.23 -4.26 -2.09
CA GLY A 105 10.67 -5.65 -2.01
C GLY A 105 11.95 -5.92 -2.79
N LEU A 106 12.18 -5.19 -3.88
CA LEU A 106 13.28 -5.47 -4.81
C LEU A 106 14.33 -4.37 -4.87
N ASN A 107 13.96 -3.12 -4.61
CA ASN A 107 14.84 -1.96 -4.74
C ASN A 107 15.00 -1.17 -3.43
N ILE A 108 14.82 -1.81 -2.26
CA ILE A 108 15.05 -1.10 -1.00
C ILE A 108 16.55 -0.82 -0.86
N VAL A 109 16.89 0.46 -0.79
CA VAL A 109 18.15 0.92 -0.20
C VAL A 109 17.86 1.21 1.26
N TYR A 110 18.45 0.47 2.19
CA TYR A 110 18.37 0.78 3.61
C TYR A 110 19.44 1.82 3.95
N ASP A 111 19.10 2.83 4.74
CA ASP A 111 20.12 3.52 5.53
C ASP A 111 20.54 2.63 6.71
N ASP A 112 21.65 2.97 7.37
CA ASP A 112 22.24 2.15 8.45
C ASP A 112 21.23 1.86 9.59
N ASP A 113 20.21 2.69 9.73
CA ASP A 113 19.17 2.60 10.77
C ASP A 113 17.80 2.10 10.26
N CYS A 114 17.67 1.76 8.96
CA CYS A 114 16.41 1.38 8.28
C CYS A 114 15.27 2.42 8.41
N ASN A 115 15.60 3.67 8.72
CA ASN A 115 14.67 4.78 8.97
C ASN A 115 14.01 5.28 7.68
N ASN A 116 14.60 4.99 6.54
CA ASN A 116 14.11 5.44 5.24
C ASN A 116 13.02 4.54 4.64
N THR A 117 12.60 3.48 5.35
CA THR A 117 11.50 2.61 4.89
C THR A 117 10.21 2.89 5.66
N ILE A 118 9.08 2.77 4.96
CA ILE A 118 7.77 2.83 5.60
C ILE A 118 7.10 1.48 5.42
N PRO A 119 7.04 0.64 6.46
CA PRO A 119 6.35 -0.64 6.35
C PRO A 119 4.85 -0.44 6.07
N TYR A 120 4.27 -1.29 5.22
CA TYR A 120 2.82 -1.30 4.97
C TYR A 120 2.00 -1.38 6.26
N LYS A 121 2.46 -2.23 7.19
CA LYS A 121 1.86 -2.40 8.53
C LYS A 121 1.76 -1.08 9.30
N THR A 122 2.74 -0.19 9.20
CA THR A 122 2.74 1.09 9.93
C THR A 122 1.59 1.97 9.48
N ILE A 123 1.34 2.03 8.16
CA ILE A 123 0.20 2.78 7.60
C ILE A 123 -1.10 2.06 7.97
N ALA A 124 -1.18 0.74 7.82
CA ALA A 124 -2.38 -0.06 8.09
C ALA A 124 -2.86 0.08 9.55
N THR A 125 -1.95 -0.03 10.52
CA THR A 125 -2.25 0.19 11.94
C THR A 125 -2.78 1.61 12.18
N LYS A 126 -2.11 2.63 11.64
CA LYS A 126 -2.55 4.04 11.78
C LYS A 126 -3.85 4.35 11.05
N ALA A 127 -4.20 3.56 10.04
CA ALA A 127 -5.42 3.66 9.27
C ALA A 127 -6.60 2.87 9.89
N GLY A 128 -6.35 2.12 10.97
CA GLY A 128 -7.35 1.31 11.66
C GLY A 128 -7.65 -0.04 10.98
N LEU A 129 -6.74 -0.55 10.14
CA LEU A 129 -6.92 -1.82 9.41
C LEU A 129 -6.17 -3.02 10.04
N GLY A 130 -5.31 -2.76 11.04
CA GLY A 130 -4.42 -3.77 11.63
C GLY A 130 -2.97 -3.36 11.56
#